data_AF-A0AAD5MB68-F1
#
_entry.id   AF-A0AAD5MB68-F1
#
_cell.length_a   1.000
_cell.length_b   1.000
_cell.length_c   1.000
_cell.angle_alpha   90.00
_cell.angle_beta   90.00
_cell.angle_gamma   90.00
#
_symmetry.space_group_name_H-M   'P 1'
#
loop_
_entity.id
_entity.type
_entity.pdbx_description
1 polymer ?
#
loop_
_entity_poly.entity_id
_entity_poly.type
_entity_poly.pdbx_seq_one_letter_code
_entity_poly.pdbx_strand_id
1 'polypeptide(L)'
;MESTPSPLVRRLPLHPRKAQELFAALLQIDGGDGSDTVSQSLAERTRALQRRHAIAVSDAKRGHWFGRPEASEALVFVKLSADGAAILVSDASGYEDDESEEQNGPAHAPDGAIAVAVAIAVASVLRVRLLDDTDRFAIEWSAAVTKEPAAQDDDDKLVATQTMVLEAESHEALGSWLVALTCAVMATREATQPPRSQWERLLLQAIRLRVVELSDCLGIRAAVARVTQAYDRMRQRELEYDLPAFAALFLLQA
;
A
#
# COMPACT_ATOMS: atom_id res chain seq x y z
N MET A 1 10.11 37.24 -31.89
CA MET A 1 10.40 35.80 -31.81
C MET A 1 9.15 35.13 -31.26
N GLU A 2 8.29 34.69 -32.17
CA GLU A 2 7.04 33.99 -31.81
C GLU A 2 7.42 32.59 -31.33
N SER A 3 7.14 32.29 -30.06
CA SER A 3 7.23 30.94 -29.51
C SER A 3 6.08 30.12 -30.09
N THR A 4 6.39 29.25 -31.04
CA THR A 4 5.46 28.22 -31.51
C THR A 4 5.04 27.33 -30.32
N PRO A 5 3.74 27.19 -30.02
CA PRO A 5 3.28 26.20 -29.06
C PRO A 5 3.56 24.81 -29.62
N SER A 6 4.31 23.99 -28.90
CA SER A 6 4.47 22.56 -29.22
C SER A 6 3.09 21.94 -29.46
N PRO A 7 2.90 21.16 -30.54
CA PRO A 7 1.64 20.48 -30.74
C PRO A 7 1.37 19.59 -29.52
N LEU A 8 0.18 19.72 -28.94
CA LEU A 8 -0.35 18.78 -27.95
C LEU A 8 -0.41 17.40 -28.62
N VAL A 9 0.69 16.65 -28.52
CA VAL A 9 0.74 15.25 -28.93
C VAL A 9 -0.23 14.51 -28.01
N ARG A 10 -1.44 14.25 -28.51
CA ARG A 10 -2.40 13.39 -27.82
C ARG A 10 -1.78 12.00 -27.73
N ARG A 11 -1.39 11.62 -26.52
CA ARG A 11 -0.86 10.29 -26.22
C ARG A 11 -1.92 9.23 -26.52
N LEU A 12 -1.47 8.09 -27.04
CA LEU A 12 -2.34 7.01 -27.46
C LEU A 12 -2.74 6.14 -26.26
N PRO A 13 -3.95 5.55 -26.28
CA PRO A 13 -4.28 4.48 -25.36
C PRO A 13 -3.34 3.28 -25.59
N LEU A 14 -2.88 2.63 -24.52
CA LEU A 14 -1.95 1.51 -24.60
C LEU A 14 -2.57 0.31 -25.33
N HIS A 15 -1.89 -0.19 -26.37
CA HIS A 15 -2.33 -1.38 -27.11
C HIS A 15 -2.18 -2.66 -26.26
N PRO A 16 -3.12 -3.63 -26.29
CA PRO A 16 -3.08 -4.82 -25.43
C PRO A 16 -1.80 -5.66 -25.55
N ARG A 17 -1.26 -5.80 -26.76
CA ARG A 17 0.01 -6.52 -26.99
C ARG A 17 1.18 -5.82 -26.31
N LYS A 18 1.24 -4.49 -26.42
CA LYS A 18 2.28 -3.69 -25.77
C LYS A 18 2.14 -3.77 -24.25
N ALA A 19 0.93 -3.73 -23.74
CA ALA A 19 0.66 -3.95 -22.31
C ALA A 19 1.17 -5.30 -21.79
N GLN A 20 1.02 -6.37 -22.57
CA GLN A 20 1.57 -7.69 -22.22
C GLN A 20 3.10 -7.69 -22.20
N GLU A 21 3.75 -7.00 -23.15
CA GLU A 21 5.21 -6.84 -23.16
C GLU A 21 5.69 -6.07 -21.93
N LEU A 22 5.02 -4.97 -21.58
CA LEU A 22 5.34 -4.17 -20.39
C LEU A 22 5.11 -4.95 -19.09
N PHE A 23 4.02 -5.72 -19.03
CA PHE A 23 3.73 -6.66 -17.94
C PHE A 23 4.88 -7.67 -17.78
N ALA A 24 5.29 -8.34 -18.86
CA ALA A 24 6.37 -9.31 -18.83
C ALA A 24 7.70 -8.68 -18.40
N ALA A 25 8.00 -7.48 -18.88
CA ALA A 25 9.21 -6.74 -18.51
C ALA A 25 9.26 -6.41 -17.01
N LEU A 26 8.14 -6.00 -16.40
CA LEU A 26 8.07 -5.75 -14.96
C LEU A 26 8.27 -7.02 -14.13
N LEU A 27 7.78 -8.18 -14.62
CA LEU A 27 7.95 -9.44 -13.92
C LEU A 27 9.37 -10.01 -13.96
N GLN A 28 10.21 -9.50 -14.86
CA GLN A 28 11.62 -9.85 -15.03
C GLN A 28 12.57 -8.94 -14.25
N ILE A 29 12.06 -8.02 -13.41
CA ILE A 29 12.90 -7.11 -12.62
C ILE A 29 13.64 -7.92 -11.56
N ASP A 30 14.82 -8.45 -11.84
CA ASP A 30 15.56 -9.35 -10.93
C ASP A 30 15.79 -8.76 -9.55
N GLY A 31 15.84 -9.61 -8.52
CA GLY A 31 16.12 -9.23 -7.14
C GLY A 31 17.61 -9.02 -6.81
N GLY A 32 18.52 -9.21 -7.77
CA GLY A 32 19.95 -9.40 -7.47
C GLY A 32 20.28 -10.88 -7.21
N ASP A 33 21.58 -11.21 -7.18
CA ASP A 33 22.13 -12.57 -7.16
C ASP A 33 21.36 -13.52 -6.20
N GLY A 34 20.80 -14.60 -6.75
CA GLY A 34 20.24 -15.70 -5.97
C GLY A 34 18.71 -15.90 -6.03
N SER A 35 17.98 -15.15 -6.85
CA SER A 35 16.54 -15.34 -6.98
C SER A 35 16.19 -16.56 -7.86
N ASP A 36 15.96 -17.72 -7.24
CA ASP A 36 15.34 -18.92 -7.85
C ASP A 36 13.91 -18.67 -8.40
N THR A 37 13.35 -17.46 -8.25
CA THR A 37 12.03 -17.09 -8.77
C THR A 37 11.94 -17.09 -10.30
N VAL A 38 13.08 -17.08 -11.01
CA VAL A 38 13.15 -17.12 -12.49
C VAL A 38 12.61 -18.44 -13.05
N SER A 39 12.63 -19.52 -12.26
CA SER A 39 12.23 -20.86 -12.70
C SER A 39 10.73 -21.15 -12.57
N GLN A 40 9.97 -20.32 -11.86
CA GLN A 40 8.56 -20.55 -11.59
C GLN A 40 7.67 -19.95 -12.69
N SER A 41 6.65 -20.71 -13.10
CA SER A 41 5.63 -20.19 -14.01
C SER A 41 4.85 -19.04 -13.38
N LEU A 42 4.29 -18.14 -14.22
CA LEU A 42 3.44 -17.04 -13.76
C LEU A 42 2.26 -17.53 -12.89
N ALA A 43 1.69 -18.68 -13.25
CA ALA A 43 0.59 -19.27 -12.49
C ALA A 43 1.02 -19.70 -11.08
N GLU A 44 2.21 -20.29 -10.93
CA GLU A 44 2.76 -20.67 -9.63
C GLU A 44 3.08 -19.45 -8.78
N ARG A 45 3.73 -18.44 -9.37
CA ARG A 45 4.01 -17.16 -8.72
C ARG A 45 2.74 -16.48 -8.23
N THR A 46 1.69 -16.46 -9.06
CA THR A 46 0.37 -15.89 -8.69
C THR A 46 -0.28 -16.68 -7.56
N ARG A 47 -0.22 -18.02 -7.56
CA ARG A 47 -0.77 -18.84 -6.46
C ARG A 47 0.01 -18.66 -5.17
N ALA A 48 1.34 -18.54 -5.24
CA ALA A 48 2.18 -18.25 -4.08
C ALA A 48 1.82 -16.89 -3.47
N LEU A 49 1.63 -15.87 -4.32
CA LEU A 49 1.14 -14.56 -3.91
C LEU A 49 -0.22 -14.63 -3.22
N GLN A 50 -1.19 -15.34 -3.82
CA GLN A 50 -2.54 -15.48 -3.24
C GLN A 50 -2.51 -16.12 -1.85
N ARG A 51 -1.67 -17.14 -1.65
CA ARG A 51 -1.50 -17.79 -0.34
C ARG A 51 -0.90 -16.83 0.69
N ARG A 52 0.16 -16.10 0.32
CA ARG A 52 0.77 -15.10 1.21
C ARG A 52 -0.18 -13.98 1.55
N HIS A 53 -0.93 -13.50 0.58
CA HIS A 53 -1.97 -12.51 0.79
C HIS A 53 -3.01 -13.00 1.82
N ALA A 54 -3.50 -14.23 1.68
CA ALA A 54 -4.45 -14.79 2.64
C ALA A 54 -3.89 -14.84 4.07
N ILE A 55 -2.62 -15.22 4.22
CA ILE A 55 -1.92 -15.24 5.51
C ILE A 55 -1.78 -13.81 6.05
N ALA A 56 -1.21 -12.90 5.27
CA ALA A 56 -0.97 -11.52 5.69
C ALA A 56 -2.27 -10.79 6.07
N VAL A 57 -3.38 -11.01 5.35
CA VAL A 57 -4.69 -10.44 5.71
C VAL A 57 -5.26 -11.07 6.97
N SER A 58 -5.11 -12.39 7.15
CA SER A 58 -5.52 -13.05 8.39
C SER A 58 -4.75 -12.48 9.58
N ASP A 59 -3.44 -12.33 9.44
CA ASP A 59 -2.55 -11.76 10.46
C ASP A 59 -2.94 -10.31 10.75
N ALA A 60 -3.16 -9.51 9.71
CA ALA A 60 -3.58 -8.12 9.87
C ALA A 60 -4.95 -7.96 10.53
N LYS A 61 -5.86 -8.91 10.37
CA LYS A 61 -7.15 -8.95 11.09
C LYS A 61 -7.01 -9.35 12.55
N ARG A 62 -5.97 -10.13 12.91
CA ARG A 62 -5.63 -10.38 14.32
C ARG A 62 -5.11 -9.11 14.99
N GLY A 63 -4.33 -8.33 14.25
CA GLY A 63 -3.81 -7.04 14.69
C GLY A 63 -2.41 -7.11 15.26
N HIS A 64 -1.74 -5.96 15.28
CA HIS A 64 -0.36 -5.79 15.69
C HIS A 64 -0.19 -4.51 16.52
N TRP A 65 0.79 -4.53 17.42
CA TRP A 65 1.21 -3.34 18.15
C TRP A 65 2.18 -2.51 17.29
N PHE A 66 1.99 -1.20 17.32
CA PHE A 66 2.87 -0.22 16.67
C PHE A 66 3.20 0.90 17.65
N GLY A 67 4.42 1.42 17.58
CA GLY A 67 4.80 2.65 18.26
C GLY A 67 4.26 3.89 17.54
N ARG A 68 3.99 4.97 18.30
CA ARG A 68 3.69 6.30 17.76
C ARG A 68 4.86 7.25 18.00
N PRO A 69 5.66 7.59 16.98
CA PRO A 69 6.85 8.43 17.17
C PRO A 69 6.56 9.83 17.74
N GLU A 70 5.36 10.37 17.48
CA GLU A 70 4.94 11.69 17.94
C GLU A 70 4.49 11.74 19.41
N ALA A 71 4.21 10.58 20.01
CA ALA A 71 3.76 10.45 21.39
C ALA A 71 4.68 9.45 22.10
N SER A 72 5.67 9.97 22.82
CA SER A 72 6.67 9.17 23.54
C SER A 72 6.01 8.03 24.33
N GLU A 73 6.46 6.79 24.08
CA GLU A 73 5.98 5.55 24.71
C GLU A 73 4.51 5.15 24.44
N ALA A 74 3.83 5.81 23.51
CA ALA A 74 2.48 5.40 23.12
C ALA A 74 2.53 4.23 22.13
N LEU A 75 2.10 3.06 22.61
CA LEU A 75 1.75 1.92 21.75
C LEU A 75 0.30 2.05 21.30
N VAL A 76 0.04 1.68 20.05
CA VAL A 76 -1.31 1.52 19.51
C VAL A 76 -1.47 0.13 18.94
N PHE A 77 -2.64 -0.45 19.20
CA PHE A 77 -3.05 -1.68 18.59
C PHE A 77 -3.78 -1.39 17.29
N VAL A 78 -3.29 -1.93 16.18
CA VAL A 78 -3.83 -1.71 14.85
C VAL A 78 -4.28 -3.04 14.25
N LYS A 79 -5.53 -3.11 13.79
CA LYS A 79 -6.08 -4.30 13.08
C LYS A 79 -6.92 -3.91 11.88
N LEU A 80 -7.01 -4.77 10.88
CA LEU A 80 -8.05 -4.69 9.87
C LEU A 80 -9.38 -5.18 10.45
N SER A 81 -10.48 -4.53 10.07
CA SER A 81 -11.83 -4.99 10.40
C SER A 81 -12.11 -6.38 9.82
N ALA A 82 -13.10 -7.09 10.36
CA ALA A 82 -13.44 -8.45 9.94
C ALA A 82 -13.77 -8.55 8.44
N ASP A 83 -14.40 -7.53 7.88
CA ASP A 83 -14.70 -7.38 6.45
C ASP A 83 -13.55 -6.77 5.64
N GLY A 84 -12.49 -6.28 6.29
CA GLY A 84 -11.35 -5.61 5.66
C GLY A 84 -11.65 -4.21 5.12
N ALA A 85 -12.79 -3.63 5.47
CA ALA A 85 -13.22 -2.31 4.99
C ALA A 85 -12.63 -1.14 5.81
N ALA A 86 -12.10 -1.40 7.00
CA ALA A 86 -11.53 -0.37 7.87
C ALA A 86 -10.23 -0.83 8.55
N ILE A 87 -9.34 0.12 8.81
CA ILE A 87 -8.19 0.00 9.71
C ILE A 87 -8.65 0.56 11.06
N LEU A 88 -8.61 -0.27 12.09
CA LEU A 88 -9.01 0.08 13.44
C LEU A 88 -7.75 0.32 14.26
N VAL A 89 -7.67 1.49 14.90
CA VAL A 89 -6.57 1.90 15.76
C VAL A 89 -7.12 2.13 17.16
N SER A 90 -6.49 1.50 18.14
CA SER A 90 -6.84 1.56 19.55
C SER A 90 -5.62 1.96 20.36
N ASP A 91 -5.77 2.90 21.29
CA ASP A 91 -4.70 3.32 22.19
C ASP A 91 -4.48 2.28 23.30
N ALA A 92 -3.23 2.10 23.73
CA ALA A 92 -2.87 1.19 24.82
C ALA A 92 -3.35 1.64 26.21
N SER A 93 -3.94 2.83 26.36
CA SER A 93 -4.29 3.45 27.65
C SER A 93 -5.39 2.74 28.46
N GLY A 94 -5.88 1.59 27.98
CA GLY A 94 -6.81 0.71 28.70
C GLY A 94 -6.29 -0.70 28.92
N TYR A 95 -5.01 -0.96 28.64
CA TYR A 95 -4.33 -2.21 28.99
C TYR A 95 -3.70 -2.04 30.37
N GLU A 96 -4.42 -2.44 31.41
CA GLU A 96 -3.77 -2.73 32.69
C GLU A 96 -3.14 -4.12 32.54
N ASP A 97 -1.81 -4.17 32.42
CA ASP A 97 -1.05 -5.41 32.59
C ASP A 97 -1.40 -5.94 33.98
N ASP A 98 -2.15 -7.04 34.07
CA ASP A 98 -2.24 -7.81 35.31
C ASP A 98 -0.81 -8.32 35.58
N GLU A 99 -0.07 -7.62 36.44
CA GLU A 99 1.30 -7.92 36.85
C GLU A 99 1.38 -9.32 37.47
N SER A 100 1.47 -10.36 36.64
CA SER A 100 1.87 -11.69 37.06
C SER A 100 2.37 -12.50 35.88
N GLU A 101 3.59 -12.17 35.44
CA GLU A 101 4.75 -13.07 35.41
C GLU A 101 5.83 -12.51 34.48
N GLU A 102 7.05 -12.46 35.00
CA GLU A 102 8.26 -12.08 34.28
C GLU A 102 8.44 -12.93 33.02
N GLN A 103 8.31 -12.32 31.83
CA GLN A 103 9.16 -12.47 30.62
C GLN A 103 8.37 -12.36 29.32
N ASN A 104 8.87 -11.45 28.47
CA ASN A 104 8.48 -11.14 27.09
C ASN A 104 7.36 -10.09 26.96
N GLY A 105 7.62 -9.09 26.09
CA GLY A 105 6.78 -7.90 25.87
C GLY A 105 5.35 -8.21 25.41
N PRO A 106 4.57 -7.19 24.96
CA PRO A 106 3.13 -7.30 24.75
C PRO A 106 2.81 -8.22 23.55
N ALA A 107 2.88 -9.53 23.77
CA ALA A 107 2.71 -10.58 22.78
C ALA A 107 1.27 -11.11 22.72
N HIS A 108 0.34 -10.50 23.45
CA HIS A 108 -1.05 -10.92 23.48
C HIS A 108 -1.96 -9.84 22.88
N ALA A 109 -2.77 -10.30 21.92
CA ALA A 109 -3.85 -9.49 21.38
C ALA A 109 -4.84 -9.19 22.52
N PRO A 110 -5.43 -7.99 22.53
CA PRO A 110 -6.48 -7.66 23.48
C PRO A 110 -7.62 -8.66 23.41
N ASP A 111 -7.83 -9.44 24.47
CA ASP A 111 -8.95 -10.38 24.57
C ASP A 111 -10.25 -9.66 24.99
N GLY A 112 -10.14 -8.37 25.34
CA GLY A 112 -11.25 -7.46 25.65
C GLY A 112 -11.59 -6.51 24.50
N ALA A 113 -12.81 -5.97 24.52
CA ALA A 113 -13.23 -4.92 23.59
C ALA A 113 -12.46 -3.61 23.89
N ILE A 114 -11.30 -3.41 23.25
CA ILE A 114 -10.64 -2.10 23.31
C ILE A 114 -11.48 -1.08 22.54
N ALA A 115 -11.70 0.08 23.16
CA ALA A 115 -12.31 1.22 22.50
C ALA A 115 -11.49 1.60 21.25
N VAL A 116 -12.15 1.64 20.09
CA VAL A 116 -11.52 2.11 18.85
C VAL A 116 -11.36 3.63 18.95
N ALA A 117 -10.13 4.10 19.00
CA ALA A 117 -9.81 5.52 19.05
C ALA A 117 -9.96 6.16 17.65
N VAL A 118 -9.51 5.45 16.61
CA VAL A 118 -9.61 5.89 15.21
C VAL A 118 -10.01 4.73 14.32
N ALA A 119 -11.01 4.96 13.45
CA ALA A 119 -11.38 4.03 12.39
C ALA A 119 -11.13 4.69 11.02
N ILE A 120 -10.17 4.17 10.27
CA ILE A 120 -9.81 4.68 8.94
C ILE A 120 -10.49 3.78 7.91
N ALA A 121 -11.39 4.33 7.09
CA ALA A 121 -11.97 3.58 5.99
C ALA A 121 -10.86 3.22 4.97
N VAL A 122 -10.75 1.96 4.60
CA VAL A 122 -9.75 1.49 3.61
C VAL A 122 -9.96 2.19 2.26
N ALA A 123 -11.20 2.51 1.91
CA ALA A 123 -11.56 3.27 0.71
C ALA A 123 -11.05 4.72 0.73
N SER A 124 -10.81 5.32 1.90
CA SER A 124 -10.32 6.69 2.01
C SER A 124 -8.79 6.80 2.03
N VAL A 125 -8.07 5.68 2.09
CA VAL A 125 -6.60 5.65 2.08
C VAL A 125 -6.08 6.14 0.73
N LEU A 126 -5.34 7.24 0.76
CA LEU A 126 -4.76 7.89 -0.40
C LEU A 126 -3.43 7.23 -0.78
N ARG A 127 -2.55 7.09 0.21
CA ARG A 127 -1.21 6.49 0.05
C ARG A 127 -0.66 6.01 1.38
N VAL A 128 0.36 5.16 1.30
CA VAL A 128 1.19 4.76 2.43
C VAL A 128 2.63 5.08 2.09
N ARG A 129 3.28 5.90 2.91
CA ARG A 129 4.67 6.33 2.70
C ARG A 129 5.58 5.57 3.64
N LEU A 130 6.62 4.96 3.09
CA LEU A 130 7.74 4.43 3.85
C LEU A 130 8.63 5.63 4.21
N LEU A 131 8.84 5.88 5.50
CA LEU A 131 9.66 7.02 5.97
C LEU A 131 11.14 6.66 5.96
N ASP A 132 12.09 7.59 6.03
CA ASP A 132 13.52 7.23 5.85
C ASP A 132 14.06 6.19 6.86
N ASP A 133 13.43 6.07 8.02
CA ASP A 133 13.70 5.03 9.01
C ASP A 133 13.14 3.66 8.58
N THR A 134 13.90 2.58 8.78
CA THR A 134 13.60 1.24 8.24
C THR A 134 12.23 0.69 8.62
N ASP A 135 11.74 1.03 9.81
CA ASP A 135 10.56 0.41 10.41
C ASP A 135 9.36 1.36 10.55
N ARG A 136 9.45 2.56 9.97
CA ARG A 136 8.41 3.60 10.05
C ARG A 136 7.66 3.79 8.74
N PHE A 137 6.35 4.02 8.89
CA PHE A 137 5.48 4.32 7.77
C PHE A 137 4.38 5.31 8.17
N ALA A 138 3.91 6.08 7.19
CA ALA A 138 2.80 7.00 7.35
C ALA A 138 1.61 6.54 6.49
N ILE A 139 0.44 6.42 7.10
CA ILE A 139 -0.83 6.23 6.39
C ILE A 139 -1.43 7.62 6.17
N GLU A 140 -1.72 7.96 4.91
CA GLU A 140 -2.42 9.19 4.57
C GLU A 140 -3.82 8.87 4.02
N TRP A 141 -4.85 9.49 4.57
CA TRP A 141 -6.24 9.27 4.15
C TRP A 141 -7.03 10.57 4.03
N SER A 142 -8.05 10.51 3.19
CA SER A 142 -9.05 11.57 3.05
C SER A 142 -9.97 11.55 4.28
N ALA A 143 -9.96 12.62 5.06
CA ALA A 143 -11.00 12.85 6.05
C ALA A 143 -12.23 13.42 5.33
N ALA A 144 -13.37 12.75 5.46
CA ALA A 144 -14.63 13.33 5.05
C ALA A 144 -14.87 14.59 5.90
N VAL A 145 -14.77 15.77 5.28
CA VAL A 145 -15.17 17.02 5.93
C VAL A 145 -16.70 16.96 6.06
N THR A 146 -17.20 16.67 7.26
CA THR A 146 -18.59 16.93 7.64
C THR A 146 -18.79 18.44 7.75
N LYS A 147 -18.78 19.14 6.62
CA LYS A 147 -19.39 20.46 6.53
C LYS A 147 -20.81 20.27 6.02
N GLU A 148 -21.78 20.62 6.87
CA GLU A 148 -23.15 20.89 6.43
C GLU A 148 -23.10 21.82 5.21
N PRO A 149 -23.98 21.62 4.21
CA PRO A 149 -23.94 22.39 2.99
C PRO A 149 -24.46 23.81 3.27
N ALA A 150 -23.56 24.72 3.59
CA ALA A 150 -23.80 26.12 3.32
C ALA A 150 -23.70 26.32 1.80
N ALA A 151 -24.75 26.87 1.20
CA ALA A 151 -24.89 27.06 -0.23
C ALA A 151 -23.78 27.96 -0.81
N GLN A 152 -23.33 27.60 -2.02
CA GLN A 152 -22.47 28.35 -2.97
C GLN A 152 -21.01 28.54 -2.48
N ASP A 153 -19.95 28.23 -3.23
CA ASP A 153 -19.68 28.31 -4.67
C ASP A 153 -18.70 27.20 -5.12
N ASP A 154 -18.50 27.15 -6.44
CA ASP A 154 -17.65 26.26 -7.25
C ASP A 154 -16.28 25.80 -6.68
N ASP A 155 -16.05 24.50 -6.84
CA ASP A 155 -14.83 23.85 -7.35
C ASP A 155 -13.51 23.85 -6.56
N ASP A 156 -13.56 23.88 -5.22
CA ASP A 156 -12.45 23.32 -4.44
C ASP A 156 -12.95 22.73 -3.10
N LYS A 157 -13.47 21.49 -3.16
CA LYS A 157 -13.62 20.70 -1.94
C LYS A 157 -12.21 20.40 -1.42
N LEU A 158 -11.71 21.26 -0.53
CA LEU A 158 -10.52 21.01 0.29
C LEU A 158 -10.74 19.71 1.08
N VAL A 159 -10.31 18.60 0.50
CA VAL A 159 -10.24 17.31 1.17
C VAL A 159 -9.14 17.43 2.22
N ALA A 160 -9.53 17.54 3.48
CA ALA A 160 -8.57 17.51 4.58
C ALA A 160 -7.86 16.15 4.57
N THR A 161 -6.55 16.16 4.33
CA THR A 161 -5.73 14.96 4.40
C THR A 161 -5.30 14.77 5.85
N GLN A 162 -5.59 13.60 6.41
CA GLN A 162 -5.07 13.18 7.71
C GLN A 162 -3.88 12.24 7.52
N THR A 163 -2.98 12.23 8.49
CA THR A 163 -1.76 11.43 8.47
C THR A 163 -1.55 10.81 9.85
N MET A 164 -1.15 9.55 9.87
CA MET A 164 -0.75 8.83 11.08
C MET A 164 0.56 8.12 10.80
N VAL A 165 1.57 8.41 11.62
CA VAL A 165 2.87 7.75 11.57
C VAL A 165 2.88 6.61 12.58
N LEU A 166 3.33 5.44 12.12
CA LEU A 166 3.43 4.21 12.89
C LEU A 166 4.85 3.64 12.76
N GLU A 167 5.31 3.02 13.84
CA GLU A 167 6.59 2.33 13.92
C GLU A 167 6.35 0.85 14.23
N ALA A 168 6.84 -0.02 13.36
CA ALA A 168 6.73 -1.46 13.54
C ALA A 168 7.82 -1.98 14.49
N GLU A 169 7.51 -3.06 15.22
CA GLU A 169 8.48 -3.75 16.09
C GLU A 169 9.63 -4.40 15.31
N SER A 170 9.39 -4.72 14.03
CA SER A 170 10.37 -5.35 13.15
C SER A 170 10.04 -5.09 11.70
N HIS A 171 11.07 -5.19 10.86
CA HIS A 171 10.94 -5.09 9.40
C HIS A 171 10.04 -6.21 8.82
N GLU A 172 10.00 -7.40 9.42
CA GLU A 172 9.12 -8.49 9.01
C GLU A 172 7.64 -8.16 9.29
N ALA A 173 7.35 -7.65 10.49
CA ALA A 173 6.01 -7.19 10.86
C ALA A 173 5.55 -6.06 9.94
N LEU A 174 6.43 -5.09 9.65
CA LEU A 174 6.16 -4.03 8.69
C LEU A 174 5.83 -4.59 7.30
N GLY A 175 6.66 -5.49 6.79
CA GLY A 175 6.49 -6.11 5.47
C GLY A 175 5.15 -6.84 5.35
N SER A 176 4.85 -7.73 6.30
CA SER A 176 3.58 -8.48 6.31
C SER A 176 2.38 -7.55 6.38
N TRP A 177 2.42 -6.54 7.25
CA TRP A 177 1.34 -5.58 7.43
C TRP A 177 1.09 -4.74 6.18
N LEU A 178 2.15 -4.23 5.55
CA LEU A 178 2.04 -3.42 4.34
C LEU A 178 1.56 -4.21 3.13
N VAL A 179 1.90 -5.49 3.04
CA VAL A 179 1.35 -6.40 2.02
C VAL A 179 -0.16 -6.55 2.24
N ALA A 180 -0.60 -6.84 3.47
CA ALA A 180 -2.02 -6.96 3.80
C ALA A 180 -2.81 -5.68 3.48
N LEU A 181 -2.28 -4.53 3.91
CA LEU A 181 -2.88 -3.22 3.68
C LEU A 181 -2.96 -2.88 2.19
N THR A 182 -1.88 -3.13 1.44
CA THR A 182 -1.86 -2.94 -0.01
C THR A 182 -2.96 -3.76 -0.66
N CYS A 183 -3.11 -5.03 -0.28
CA CYS A 183 -4.14 -5.88 -0.83
C CYS A 183 -5.57 -5.43 -0.47
N ALA A 184 -5.81 -5.05 0.79
CA ALA A 184 -7.11 -4.56 1.24
C ALA A 184 -7.54 -3.30 0.46
N VAL A 185 -6.69 -2.27 0.44
CA VAL A 185 -6.96 -1.01 -0.28
C VAL A 185 -7.22 -1.28 -1.75
N MET A 186 -6.46 -2.20 -2.33
CA MET A 186 -6.57 -2.51 -3.72
C MET A 186 -7.83 -3.29 -4.11
N ALA A 187 -8.25 -4.24 -3.29
CA ALA A 187 -9.54 -4.91 -3.47
C ALA A 187 -10.69 -3.89 -3.38
N THR A 188 -10.61 -2.95 -2.43
CA THR A 188 -11.58 -1.86 -2.27
C THR A 188 -11.57 -0.91 -3.47
N ARG A 189 -10.39 -0.52 -3.99
CA ARG A 189 -10.27 0.31 -5.19
C ARG A 189 -10.83 -0.38 -6.42
N GLU A 190 -10.54 -1.66 -6.63
CA GLU A 190 -11.10 -2.42 -7.75
C GLU A 190 -12.63 -2.52 -7.70
N ALA A 191 -13.21 -2.58 -6.49
CA ALA A 191 -14.66 -2.61 -6.31
C ALA A 191 -15.34 -1.24 -6.50
N THR A 192 -14.67 -0.14 -6.12
CA THR A 192 -15.26 1.21 -6.12
C THR A 192 -14.88 2.06 -7.34
N GLN A 193 -13.69 1.82 -7.89
CA GLN A 193 -13.10 2.51 -9.04
C GLN A 193 -12.41 1.48 -9.92
N PRO A 194 -13.19 0.69 -10.70
CA PRO A 194 -12.62 -0.37 -11.51
C PRO A 194 -11.61 0.20 -12.51
N PRO A 195 -10.53 -0.54 -12.84
CA PRO A 195 -9.55 -0.11 -13.83
C PRO A 195 -10.24 0.28 -15.14
N ARG A 196 -9.82 1.38 -15.74
CA ARG A 196 -10.41 1.94 -16.97
C ARG A 196 -10.20 1.01 -18.17
N SER A 197 -9.24 0.10 -18.07
CA SER A 197 -8.88 -0.83 -19.12
C SER A 197 -8.33 -2.15 -18.59
N GLN A 198 -8.35 -3.17 -19.45
CA GLN A 198 -7.71 -4.46 -19.16
C GLN A 198 -6.20 -4.33 -18.94
N TRP A 199 -5.53 -3.42 -19.65
CA TRP A 199 -4.09 -3.25 -19.50
C TRP A 199 -3.72 -2.61 -18.16
N GLU A 200 -4.51 -1.63 -17.70
CA GLU A 200 -4.30 -0.99 -16.40
C GLU A 200 -4.41 -2.04 -15.29
N ARG A 201 -5.39 -2.94 -15.40
CA ARG A 201 -5.52 -4.09 -14.49
C ARG A 201 -4.27 -4.98 -14.52
N LEU A 202 -3.75 -5.34 -15.69
CA LEU A 202 -2.55 -6.18 -15.80
C LEU A 202 -1.33 -5.50 -15.19
N LEU A 203 -1.18 -4.19 -15.42
CA LEU A 203 -0.07 -3.41 -14.89
C LEU A 203 -0.12 -3.33 -13.36
N LEU A 204 -1.30 -3.06 -12.80
CA LEU A 204 -1.53 -3.07 -11.35
C LEU A 204 -1.20 -4.44 -10.74
N GLN A 205 -1.60 -5.52 -11.40
CA GLN A 205 -1.30 -6.89 -10.98
C GLN A 205 0.21 -7.18 -11.05
N ALA A 206 0.91 -6.78 -12.12
CA ALA A 206 2.36 -6.96 -12.26
C ALA A 206 3.13 -6.20 -11.18
N ILE A 207 2.78 -4.93 -10.93
CA ILE A 207 3.44 -4.11 -9.91
C ILE A 207 3.25 -4.75 -8.53
N ARG A 208 2.01 -5.15 -8.17
CA ARG A 208 1.73 -5.85 -6.91
C ARG A 208 2.52 -7.14 -6.79
N LEU A 209 2.44 -8.00 -7.80
CA LEU A 209 3.13 -9.28 -7.79
C LEU A 209 4.63 -9.07 -7.62
N ARG A 210 5.22 -8.11 -8.34
CA ARG A 210 6.66 -7.89 -8.27
C ARG A 210 7.12 -7.26 -6.96
N VAL A 211 6.37 -6.31 -6.40
CA VAL A 211 6.71 -5.74 -5.09
C VAL A 211 6.68 -6.82 -4.01
N VAL A 212 5.66 -7.68 -4.00
CA VAL A 212 5.54 -8.73 -2.98
C VAL A 212 6.58 -9.85 -3.17
N GLU A 213 6.94 -10.19 -4.41
CA GLU A 213 8.02 -11.16 -4.64
C GLU A 213 9.39 -10.62 -4.21
N LEU A 214 9.66 -9.34 -4.52
CA LEU A 214 10.94 -8.73 -4.17
C LEU A 214 11.03 -8.41 -2.67
N SER A 215 9.90 -8.23 -1.98
CA SER A 215 9.91 -7.88 -0.55
C SER A 215 10.51 -8.95 0.33
N ASP A 216 10.46 -10.23 -0.05
CA ASP A 216 11.11 -11.28 0.75
C ASP A 216 12.63 -11.27 0.64
N CYS A 217 13.16 -10.89 -0.53
CA CYS A 217 14.60 -10.95 -0.80
C CYS A 217 15.29 -9.62 -0.45
N LEU A 218 14.61 -8.50 -0.67
CA LEU A 218 15.18 -7.16 -0.56
C LEU A 218 14.60 -6.35 0.60
N GLY A 219 13.48 -6.79 1.16
CA GLY A 219 12.64 -5.99 2.03
C GLY A 219 11.70 -5.06 1.28
N ILE A 220 10.61 -4.67 1.92
CA ILE A 220 9.47 -3.98 1.28
C ILE A 220 9.88 -2.63 0.66
N ARG A 221 10.76 -1.87 1.33
CA ARG A 221 11.26 -0.59 0.83
C ARG A 221 12.05 -0.73 -0.46
N ALA A 222 13.07 -1.58 -0.44
CA ALA A 222 13.92 -1.78 -1.61
C ALA A 222 13.14 -2.41 -2.77
N ALA A 223 12.17 -3.29 -2.47
CA ALA A 223 11.24 -3.82 -3.45
C ALA A 223 10.41 -2.72 -4.12
N VAL A 224 9.75 -1.85 -3.35
CA VAL A 224 8.97 -0.71 -3.88
C VAL A 224 9.86 0.19 -4.74
N ALA A 225 11.00 0.65 -4.20
CA ALA A 225 11.92 1.53 -4.92
C ALA A 225 12.40 0.94 -6.26
N ARG A 226 12.73 -0.36 -6.28
CA ARG A 226 13.20 -1.06 -7.48
C ARG A 226 12.12 -1.19 -8.54
N VAL A 227 10.89 -1.51 -8.14
CA VAL A 227 9.75 -1.59 -9.07
C VAL A 227 9.35 -0.20 -9.58
N THR A 228 9.34 0.82 -8.72
CA THR A 228 9.09 2.22 -9.12
C THR A 228 10.11 2.68 -10.15
N GLN A 229 11.40 2.48 -9.89
CA GLN A 229 12.47 2.89 -10.80
C GLN A 229 12.36 2.19 -12.16
N ALA A 230 12.06 0.89 -12.17
CA ALA A 230 11.87 0.15 -13.41
C ALA A 230 10.63 0.62 -14.19
N TYR A 231 9.52 0.90 -13.49
CA TYR A 231 8.32 1.47 -14.07
C TYR A 231 8.58 2.85 -14.68
N ASP A 232 9.31 3.72 -13.99
CA ASP A 232 9.62 5.06 -14.48
C ASP A 232 10.52 5.01 -15.73
N ARG A 233 11.53 4.14 -15.76
CA ARG A 233 12.34 3.91 -16.97
C ARG A 233 11.49 3.42 -18.14
N MET A 234 10.53 2.54 -17.88
CA MET A 234 9.60 2.05 -18.88
C MET A 234 8.71 3.19 -19.40
N ARG A 235 8.13 3.98 -18.50
CA ARG A 235 7.31 5.16 -18.83
C ARG A 235 8.08 6.20 -19.65
N GLN A 236 9.36 6.40 -19.35
CA GLN A 236 10.25 7.30 -20.11
C GLN A 236 10.58 6.80 -21.52
N ARG A 237 10.56 5.48 -21.76
CA ARG A 237 10.78 4.90 -23.09
C ARG A 237 9.51 4.94 -23.94
N GLU A 238 8.36 4.83 -23.29
CA GLU A 238 7.04 4.65 -23.91
C GLU A 238 6.25 5.98 -23.97
N LEU A 239 6.90 7.07 -24.39
CA LEU A 239 6.34 8.44 -24.38
C LEU A 239 5.11 8.62 -25.29
N GLU A 240 4.91 7.70 -26.24
CA GLU A 240 3.77 7.68 -27.15
C GLU A 240 2.45 7.30 -26.46
N TYR A 241 2.52 6.61 -25.30
CA TYR A 241 1.36 6.16 -24.54
C TYR A 241 1.08 7.00 -23.31
N ASP A 242 -0.20 7.11 -22.96
CA ASP A 242 -0.61 7.81 -21.73
C ASP A 242 -0.47 6.91 -20.50
N LEU A 243 0.78 6.68 -20.09
CA LEU A 243 1.07 5.89 -18.91
C LEU A 243 0.94 6.73 -17.63
N PRO A 244 0.12 6.29 -16.65
CA PRO A 244 -0.06 7.00 -15.39
C PRO A 244 1.24 7.04 -14.57
N ALA A 245 1.33 7.94 -13.61
CA ALA A 245 2.45 7.93 -12.68
C ALA A 245 2.38 6.69 -11.76
N PHE A 246 3.52 6.18 -11.30
CA PHE A 246 3.57 5.06 -10.36
C PHE A 246 2.72 5.32 -9.10
N ALA A 247 2.75 6.55 -8.58
CA ALA A 247 1.96 6.99 -7.44
C ALA A 247 0.43 6.89 -7.65
N ALA A 248 -0.04 6.94 -8.89
CA ALA A 248 -1.45 6.74 -9.22
C ALA A 248 -1.82 5.25 -9.30
N LEU A 249 -0.83 4.39 -9.56
CA LEU A 249 -1.00 2.94 -9.71
C LEU A 249 -0.80 2.17 -8.40
N PHE A 250 0.07 2.66 -7.51
CA PHE A 250 0.49 1.88 -6.36
C PHE A 250 0.40 2.67 -5.06
N LEU A 251 -0.08 1.98 -4.03
CA LEU A 251 -0.36 2.57 -2.73
C LEU A 251 0.92 2.93 -1.97
N LEU A 252 1.91 2.04 -2.01
CA LEU A 252 3.16 2.21 -1.28
C LEU A 252 4.09 3.14 -2.04
N GLN A 253 4.64 4.12 -1.33
CA GLN A 253 5.60 5.09 -1.84
C GLN A 253 6.84 5.04 -0.94
N ALA A 254 8.01 4.84 -1.55
CA ALA A 254 9.30 4.91 -0.87
C ALA A 254 9.83 6.35 -0.84
#